data_AF-A0A453CYX2-F1
#
_entry.id   AF-A0A453CYX2-F1
#
_cell.length_a   1.000
_cell.length_b   1.000
_cell.length_c   1.000
_cell.angle_alpha   90.00
_cell.angle_beta   90.00
_cell.angle_gamma   90.00
#
_symmetry.space_group_name_H-M   'P 1'
#
loop_
_entity.id
_entity.type
_entity.pdbx_description
1 polymer ?
#
loop_
_entity_poly.entity_id
_entity_poly.type
_entity_poly.pdbx_seq_one_letter_code
_entity_poly.pdbx_strand_id
1 'polypeptide(L)'
;MIMLALSGSARSNGALNAGYICFEALLQAYDAAIQKKRPMALVTGFLRSTFVFLPFFAFQAYGYLNICVHGDTDELRPWCKAKLPLLYSFIQSHYWGVGFLRYFQVKQLPNFLLASPALSLAVYSIVHYTKLLHQLFQSTSIHEQIIAIVDGRLVEAHESSDVATVLKSEISTGLHNKKQGYWRTEV
;
A
#
# COMPACT_ATOMS: atom_id res chain seq x y z
N MET A 1 5.45 -18.93 0.53
CA MET A 1 5.72 -18.43 1.90
C MET A 1 6.85 -19.17 2.61
N ILE A 2 6.83 -20.50 2.70
CA ILE A 2 7.87 -21.27 3.41
C ILE A 2 9.28 -21.05 2.82
N MET A 3 9.44 -21.14 1.49
CA MET A 3 10.71 -20.85 0.82
C MET A 3 11.20 -19.40 1.01
N LEU A 4 10.25 -18.47 1.12
CA LEU A 4 10.51 -17.04 1.33
C LEU A 4 11.01 -16.76 2.75
N ALA A 5 10.40 -17.43 3.73
CA ALA A 5 10.83 -17.38 5.13
C ALA A 5 12.19 -18.08 5.30
N LEU A 6 12.40 -19.24 4.70
CA LEU A 6 13.68 -19.97 4.73
C LEU A 6 14.85 -19.14 4.16
N SER A 7 14.60 -18.25 3.20
CA SER A 7 15.63 -17.31 2.71
C SER A 7 16.18 -16.38 3.80
N GLY A 8 15.40 -16.10 4.85
CA GLY A 8 15.81 -15.26 5.99
C GLY A 8 16.68 -15.96 7.04
N SER A 9 16.85 -17.29 6.97
CA SER A 9 17.62 -18.04 7.99
C SER A 9 19.14 -17.84 7.85
N ALA A 10 19.66 -17.79 6.62
CA ALA A 10 21.10 -17.73 6.37
C ALA A 10 21.65 -16.31 6.18
N ARG A 11 20.81 -15.36 5.75
CA ARG A 11 21.17 -13.95 5.52
C ARG A 11 20.00 -13.03 5.83
N SER A 12 20.27 -11.84 6.41
CA SER A 12 19.23 -10.85 6.72
C SER A 12 18.46 -10.36 5.50
N ASN A 13 19.01 -10.53 4.29
CA ASN A 13 18.38 -10.11 3.04
C ASN A 13 17.00 -10.75 2.82
N GLY A 14 16.73 -11.94 3.38
CA GLY A 14 15.41 -12.56 3.34
C GLY A 14 14.33 -11.74 4.05
N ALA A 15 14.70 -10.86 5.00
CA ALA A 15 13.77 -9.93 5.65
C ALA A 15 13.19 -8.89 4.70
N LEU A 16 13.86 -8.59 3.57
CA LEU A 16 13.35 -7.67 2.55
C LEU A 16 12.04 -8.17 1.92
N ASN A 17 11.80 -9.49 1.94
CA ASN A 17 10.57 -10.09 1.47
C ASN A 17 9.34 -9.68 2.31
N ALA A 18 9.54 -9.28 3.57
CA ALA A 18 8.46 -8.71 4.38
C ALA A 18 7.93 -7.40 3.77
N GLY A 19 8.76 -6.65 3.03
CA GLY A 19 8.36 -5.43 2.33
C GLY A 19 7.25 -5.68 1.31
N TYR A 20 7.33 -6.77 0.54
CA TYR A 20 6.29 -7.16 -0.41
C TYR A 20 4.95 -7.45 0.29
N ILE A 21 5.01 -8.19 1.40
CA ILE A 21 3.82 -8.55 2.20
C ILE A 21 3.21 -7.31 2.86
N CYS A 22 4.04 -6.40 3.38
CA CYS A 22 3.58 -5.14 3.95
C CYS A 22 2.94 -4.26 2.87
N PHE A 23 3.50 -4.20 1.66
CA PHE A 23 2.92 -3.45 0.56
C PHE A 23 1.55 -3.99 0.15
N GLU A 24 1.39 -5.31 0.03
CA GLU A 24 0.06 -5.91 -0.22
C GLU A 24 -0.93 -5.60 0.91
N ALA A 25 -0.48 -5.68 2.17
CA ALA A 25 -1.34 -5.37 3.32
C ALA A 25 -1.77 -3.90 3.34
N LEU A 26 -0.89 -2.98 2.93
CA LEU A 26 -1.18 -1.55 2.80
C LEU A 26 -2.21 -1.29 1.69
N LEU A 27 -2.05 -1.92 0.53
CA LEU A 27 -3.03 -1.81 -0.56
C LEU A 27 -4.40 -2.34 -0.13
N GLN A 28 -4.44 -3.51 0.50
CA GLN A 28 -5.69 -4.09 0.99
C GLN A 28 -6.32 -3.25 2.12
N ALA A 29 -5.51 -2.59 2.95
CA ALA A 29 -6.01 -1.66 3.96
C ALA A 29 -6.60 -0.40 3.34
N TYR A 30 -5.97 0.11 2.28
CA TYR A 30 -6.47 1.23 1.49
C TYR A 30 -7.82 0.88 0.84
N ASP A 31 -7.92 -0.27 0.17
CA ASP A 31 -9.17 -0.74 -0.44
C ASP A 31 -10.26 -0.98 0.61
N ALA A 32 -9.92 -1.55 1.76
CA ALA A 32 -10.87 -1.76 2.86
C ALA A 32 -11.37 -0.43 3.45
N ALA A 33 -10.51 0.59 3.53
CA ALA A 33 -10.88 1.93 3.98
C ALA A 33 -11.83 2.61 2.99
N ILE A 34 -11.59 2.48 1.69
CA ILE A 34 -12.47 3.03 0.65
C ILE A 34 -13.81 2.28 0.60
N GLN A 35 -13.78 0.95 0.64
CA GLN A 35 -14.96 0.09 0.52
C GLN A 35 -15.71 -0.11 1.85
N LYS A 36 -15.29 0.56 2.94
CA LYS A 36 -15.79 0.38 4.32
C LYS A 36 -15.90 -1.10 4.75
N LYS A 37 -14.98 -1.96 4.28
CA LYS A 37 -14.95 -3.39 4.62
C LYS A 37 -14.08 -3.65 5.86
N ARG A 38 -14.26 -4.83 6.48
CA ARG A 38 -13.48 -5.22 7.68
C ARG A 38 -11.98 -5.36 7.36
N PRO A 39 -11.08 -4.88 8.23
CA PRO A 39 -9.63 -4.89 8.00
C PRO A 39 -8.97 -6.26 8.30
N MET A 40 -9.61 -7.39 7.96
CA MET A 40 -9.00 -8.71 8.16
C MET A 40 -7.72 -8.93 7.33
N ALA A 41 -7.56 -8.14 6.27
CA ALA A 41 -6.34 -8.05 5.48
C ALA A 41 -5.11 -7.60 6.30
N LEU A 42 -5.27 -6.63 7.21
CA LEU A 42 -4.17 -6.12 8.04
C LEU A 42 -3.66 -7.17 9.02
N VAL A 43 -4.58 -7.91 9.65
CA VAL A 43 -4.23 -9.02 10.56
C VAL A 43 -3.47 -10.11 9.80
N THR A 44 -3.96 -10.46 8.61
CA THR A 44 -3.31 -11.47 7.76
C THR A 44 -1.92 -11.01 7.30
N GLY A 45 -1.76 -9.74 6.93
CA GLY A 45 -0.48 -9.15 6.56
C GLY A 45 0.53 -9.17 7.72
N PHE A 46 0.11 -8.80 8.92
CA PHE A 46 0.95 -8.83 10.12
C PHE A 46 1.44 -10.25 10.46
N LEU A 47 0.53 -11.23 10.43
CA LEU A 47 0.87 -12.64 10.68
C LEU A 47 1.88 -13.17 9.65
N ARG A 48 1.67 -12.86 8.37
CA ARG A 48 2.58 -13.27 7.28
C ARG A 48 3.94 -12.60 7.39
N SER A 49 3.99 -11.32 7.75
CA SER A 49 5.25 -10.58 7.95
C SER A 49 6.04 -11.17 9.13
N THR A 50 5.36 -11.41 10.26
CA THR A 50 5.97 -12.05 11.45
C THR A 50 6.59 -13.41 11.11
N PHE A 51 5.92 -14.20 10.28
CA PHE A 51 6.41 -15.50 9.84
C PHE A 51 7.72 -15.41 9.01
N VAL A 52 7.93 -14.33 8.26
CA VAL A 52 9.17 -14.10 7.50
C VAL A 52 10.36 -13.81 8.42
N PHE A 53 10.13 -13.12 9.54
CA PHE A 53 11.19 -12.78 10.49
C PHE A 53 11.56 -13.92 11.45
N LEU A 54 10.61 -14.82 11.74
CA LEU A 54 10.80 -15.95 12.66
C LEU A 54 12.11 -16.73 12.44
N PRO A 55 12.44 -17.21 11.22
CA PRO A 55 13.67 -17.99 10.99
C PRO A 55 14.95 -17.17 11.22
N PHE A 56 14.94 -15.86 10.95
CA PHE A 56 16.09 -15.00 11.21
C PHE A 56 16.37 -14.92 12.71
N PHE A 57 15.34 -14.65 13.52
CA PHE A 57 15.47 -14.58 14.97
C PHE A 57 15.81 -15.94 15.60
N ALA A 58 15.22 -17.03 15.09
CA ALA A 58 15.56 -18.37 15.53
C ALA A 58 17.05 -18.68 15.32
N PHE A 59 17.62 -18.28 14.16
CA PHE A 59 19.04 -18.47 13.89
C PHE A 59 19.93 -17.58 14.77
N GLN A 60 19.56 -16.31 15.01
CA GLN A 60 20.28 -15.45 15.95
C GLN A 60 20.29 -16.05 17.37
N ALA A 61 19.14 -16.54 17.83
CA ALA A 61 19.00 -17.14 19.17
C ALA A 61 19.79 -18.45 19.28
N TYR A 62 19.75 -19.30 18.25
CA TYR A 62 20.55 -20.52 18.19
C TYR A 62 22.05 -20.22 18.28
N GLY A 63 22.54 -19.22 17.53
CA GLY A 63 23.95 -18.81 17.60
C GLY A 63 24.34 -18.24 18.97
N TYR A 64 23.46 -17.46 19.59
CA TYR A 64 23.67 -16.92 20.94
C TYR A 64 23.74 -18.04 21.99
N LEU A 65 22.81 -18.99 21.97
CA LEU A 65 22.79 -20.10 22.93
C LEU A 65 24.06 -20.96 22.80
N ASN A 66 24.48 -21.31 21.59
CA ASN A 66 25.64 -22.19 21.42
C ASN A 66 26.97 -21.49 21.76
N ILE A 67 27.14 -20.21 21.40
CA ILE A 67 28.44 -19.53 21.56
C ILE A 67 28.53 -18.76 22.87
N CYS A 68 27.48 -18.06 23.28
CA CYS A 68 27.55 -17.18 24.45
C CYS A 68 27.09 -17.85 25.75
N VAL A 69 26.21 -18.87 25.68
CA VAL A 69 25.66 -19.55 26.86
C VAL A 69 26.32 -20.89 27.12
N HIS A 70 26.47 -21.72 26.09
CA HIS A 70 27.10 -23.05 26.19
C HIS A 70 28.59 -23.05 25.76
N GLY A 71 29.12 -21.90 25.36
CA GLY A 71 30.53 -21.75 24.98
C GLY A 71 31.43 -21.57 26.19
N ASP A 72 32.72 -21.85 26.00
CA ASP A 72 33.72 -21.76 27.05
C ASP A 72 33.91 -20.29 27.50
N THR A 73 33.90 -20.05 28.81
CA THR A 73 33.86 -18.69 29.38
C THR A 73 35.17 -17.91 29.18
N ASP A 74 36.29 -18.58 28.99
CA ASP A 74 37.60 -17.96 28.80
C ASP A 74 37.80 -17.33 27.40
N GLU A 75 36.98 -17.72 26.41
CA GLU A 75 37.05 -17.27 25.01
C GLU A 75 35.77 -16.53 24.56
N LEU A 76 35.07 -15.87 25.49
CA LEU A 76 33.78 -15.25 25.18
C LEU A 76 33.94 -14.09 24.19
N ARG A 77 33.27 -14.22 23.03
CA ARG A 77 33.36 -13.25 21.94
C ARG A 77 32.81 -11.89 22.36
N PRO A 78 33.39 -10.77 21.89
CA PRO A 78 33.04 -9.42 22.35
C PRO A 78 31.58 -9.04 22.09
N TRP A 79 30.92 -9.64 21.09
CA TRP A 79 29.51 -9.41 20.80
C TRP A 79 28.55 -10.04 21.81
N CYS A 80 28.99 -11.03 22.61
CA CYS A 80 28.19 -11.59 23.70
C CYS A 80 27.99 -10.59 24.85
N LYS A 81 28.93 -9.63 25.03
CA LYS A 81 28.88 -8.58 26.06
C LYS A 81 28.19 -7.30 25.59
N ALA A 82 27.77 -7.24 24.33
CA ALA A 82 27.12 -6.07 23.75
C ALA A 82 25.67 -5.93 24.26
N LYS A 83 25.16 -4.68 24.29
CA LYS A 83 23.78 -4.37 24.71
C LYS A 83 22.72 -5.14 23.91
N LEU A 84 23.03 -5.46 22.66
CA LEU A 84 22.23 -6.33 21.79
C LEU A 84 23.17 -7.41 21.23
N PRO A 85 23.12 -8.66 21.73
CA PRO A 85 24.04 -9.73 21.32
C PRO A 85 23.61 -10.34 19.98
N LEU A 86 23.66 -9.54 18.92
CA LEU A 86 23.33 -9.95 17.56
C LEU A 86 24.57 -10.47 16.85
N LEU A 87 24.70 -11.81 16.78
CA LEU A 87 25.77 -12.51 16.07
C LEU A 87 25.97 -11.96 14.65
N TYR A 88 24.87 -11.81 13.90
CA TYR A 88 24.96 -11.41 12.50
C TYR A 88 25.41 -9.95 12.32
N SER A 89 25.02 -9.04 13.22
CA SER A 89 25.48 -7.65 13.17
C SER A 89 26.99 -7.55 13.41
N PHE A 90 27.51 -8.37 14.35
CA PHE A 90 28.95 -8.47 14.57
C PHE A 90 29.68 -9.01 13.33
N ILE A 91 29.17 -10.07 12.70
CA ILE A 91 29.78 -10.65 11.49
C ILE A 91 29.79 -9.62 10.34
N GLN A 92 28.67 -8.96 10.10
CA GLN A 92 28.53 -7.95 9.05
C GLN A 92 29.56 -6.81 9.21
N SER A 93 29.74 -6.30 10.42
CA SER A 93 30.68 -5.20 10.68
C SER A 93 32.13 -5.68 10.68
N HIS A 94 32.43 -6.74 11.44
CA HIS A 94 33.80 -7.16 11.73
C HIS A 94 34.46 -7.88 10.55
N TYR A 95 33.74 -8.78 9.88
CA TYR A 95 34.30 -9.59 8.79
C TYR A 95 33.97 -9.02 7.42
N TRP A 96 32.76 -8.50 7.22
CA TRP A 96 32.34 -8.00 5.90
C TRP A 96 32.56 -6.51 5.73
N GLY A 97 32.89 -5.78 6.80
CA GLY A 97 33.07 -4.33 6.75
C GLY A 97 31.81 -3.59 6.30
N VAL A 98 30.61 -4.15 6.55
CA VAL A 98 29.34 -3.51 6.21
C VAL A 98 29.12 -2.34 7.17
N GLY A 99 28.97 -1.14 6.62
CA GLY A 99 28.71 0.08 7.35
C GLY A 99 28.18 1.16 6.41
N PHE A 100 27.76 2.30 6.97
CA PHE A 100 27.24 3.41 6.18
C PHE A 100 28.30 3.85 5.15
N LEU A 101 27.94 3.78 3.87
CA LEU A 101 28.76 4.11 2.69
C LEU A 101 30.10 3.38 2.53
N ARG A 102 30.43 2.41 3.38
CA ARG A 102 31.73 1.73 3.39
C ARG A 102 31.99 0.90 2.12
N TYR A 103 30.92 0.55 1.41
CA TYR A 103 30.94 -0.18 0.14
C TYR A 103 31.20 0.72 -1.10
N PHE A 104 30.93 2.03 -1.00
CA PHE A 104 31.08 2.97 -2.12
C PHE A 104 32.53 3.44 -2.28
N GLN A 105 33.40 2.52 -2.66
CA GLN A 105 34.80 2.79 -2.96
C GLN A 105 35.04 2.76 -4.47
N VAL A 106 35.97 3.58 -4.97
CA VAL A 106 36.36 3.57 -6.39
C VAL A 106 36.83 2.19 -6.85
N LYS A 107 37.48 1.44 -5.95
CA LYS A 107 37.90 0.04 -6.20
C LYS A 107 36.74 -0.91 -6.50
N GLN A 108 35.52 -0.57 -6.08
CA GLN A 108 34.30 -1.37 -6.29
C GLN A 108 33.53 -0.95 -7.55
N LEU A 109 33.99 0.08 -8.27
CA LEU A 109 33.33 0.55 -9.49
C LEU A 109 33.11 -0.56 -10.55
N PRO A 110 34.03 -1.51 -10.77
CA PRO A 110 33.78 -2.62 -11.69
C PRO A 110 32.58 -3.49 -11.30
N ASN A 111 32.33 -3.69 -10.00
CA ASN A 111 31.18 -4.45 -9.52
C ASN A 111 29.86 -3.70 -9.76
N PHE A 112 29.86 -2.37 -9.63
CA PHE A 112 28.70 -1.55 -9.99
C PHE A 112 28.42 -1.56 -11.49
N LEU A 113 29.47 -1.53 -12.32
CA LEU A 113 29.33 -1.65 -13.78
C LEU A 113 28.75 -3.01 -14.18
N LEU A 114 29.18 -4.09 -13.51
CA LEU A 114 28.63 -5.43 -13.72
C LEU A 114 27.15 -5.50 -13.32
N ALA A 115 26.77 -4.84 -12.22
CA ALA A 115 25.38 -4.77 -11.77
C ALA A 115 24.52 -3.77 -12.57
N SER A 116 25.14 -2.91 -13.39
CA SER A 116 24.46 -1.79 -14.06
C SER A 116 23.25 -2.18 -14.91
N PRO A 117 23.21 -3.31 -15.64
CA PRO A 117 22.04 -3.67 -16.44
C PRO A 117 20.83 -3.98 -15.56
N ALA A 118 21.04 -4.73 -14.47
CA ALA A 118 19.97 -5.06 -13.52
C ALA A 118 19.48 -3.81 -12.77
N LEU A 119 20.40 -2.94 -12.35
CA LEU A 119 20.05 -1.67 -11.70
C LEU A 119 19.27 -0.75 -12.64
N SER A 120 19.68 -0.65 -13.90
CA SER A 120 19.00 0.17 -14.91
C SER A 120 17.57 -0.32 -15.16
N LEU A 121 17.38 -1.64 -15.28
CA LEU A 121 16.05 -2.24 -15.44
C LEU A 121 15.16 -2.01 -14.22
N ALA A 122 15.72 -2.10 -13.00
CA ALA A 122 14.98 -1.82 -11.77
C ALA A 122 14.52 -0.35 -11.71
N VAL A 123 15.42 0.59 -12.02
CA VAL A 123 15.09 2.03 -12.07
C VAL A 123 14.03 2.30 -13.13
N TYR A 124 14.18 1.76 -14.34
CA TYR A 124 13.19 1.90 -15.40
C TYR A 124 11.82 1.36 -14.98
N SER A 125 11.78 0.18 -14.38
CA SER A 125 10.53 -0.43 -13.89
C SER A 125 9.84 0.43 -12.83
N ILE A 126 10.59 0.99 -11.89
CA ILE A 126 10.05 1.89 -10.85
C ILE A 126 9.48 3.15 -11.48
N VAL A 127 10.23 3.80 -12.37
CA VAL A 127 9.78 5.03 -13.05
C VAL A 127 8.55 4.76 -13.93
N HIS A 128 8.54 3.65 -14.66
CA HIS A 128 7.42 3.27 -15.50
C HIS A 128 6.17 2.99 -14.65
N TYR A 129 6.31 2.20 -13.59
CA TYR A 129 5.19 1.82 -12.72
C TYR A 129 4.64 3.02 -11.94
N THR A 130 5.49 3.89 -11.42
CA THR A 130 5.05 5.12 -10.71
C THR A 130 4.30 6.06 -11.63
N LYS A 131 4.73 6.21 -12.90
CA LYS A 131 3.98 6.98 -13.92
C LYS A 131 2.62 6.35 -14.20
N LEU A 132 2.58 5.03 -14.41
CA LEU A 132 1.31 4.31 -14.66
C LEU A 132 0.36 4.47 -13.47
N LEU A 133 0.83 4.29 -12.24
CA LEU A 133 0.03 4.42 -11.04
C LEU A 133 -0.51 5.85 -10.86
N HIS A 134 0.33 6.86 -11.12
CA HIS A 134 -0.10 8.26 -11.07
C HIS A 134 -1.19 8.57 -12.11
N GLN A 135 -1.06 8.05 -13.33
CA GLN A 135 -2.08 8.22 -14.39
C GLN A 135 -3.40 7.52 -14.03
N LEU A 136 -3.33 6.29 -13.51
CA LEU A 136 -4.52 5.55 -13.07
C LEU A 136 -5.24 6.29 -11.94
N PHE A 137 -4.49 6.79 -10.95
CA PHE A 137 -5.06 7.55 -9.83
C PHE A 137 -5.75 8.83 -10.29
N GLN A 138 -5.13 9.56 -11.24
CA GLN A 138 -5.75 10.74 -11.86
C GLN A 138 -7.03 10.37 -12.62
N SER A 139 -7.02 9.29 -13.41
CA SER A 139 -8.18 8.87 -14.20
C SER A 139 -9.37 8.45 -13.33
N THR A 140 -9.14 7.66 -12.27
CA THR A 140 -10.21 7.22 -11.36
C THR A 140 -10.82 8.41 -10.61
N SER A 141 -9.99 9.36 -10.15
CA SER A 141 -10.47 10.56 -9.46
C SER A 141 -11.31 11.49 -10.37
N ILE A 142 -10.96 11.61 -11.64
CA ILE A 142 -11.75 12.36 -12.64
C ILE A 142 -13.07 11.64 -12.92
N HIS A 143 -13.05 10.31 -13.04
CA HIS A 143 -14.26 9.54 -13.36
C HIS A 143 -15.33 9.66 -12.26
N GLU A 144 -14.93 9.59 -10.98
CA GLU A 144 -15.81 9.81 -9.83
C GLU A 144 -16.43 11.22 -9.82
N GLN A 145 -15.63 12.25 -10.13
CA GLN A 145 -16.12 13.63 -10.22
C GLN A 145 -17.12 13.81 -11.36
N ILE A 146 -16.88 13.22 -12.53
CA ILE A 146 -17.80 13.30 -13.67
C ILE A 146 -19.12 12.62 -13.34
N ILE A 147 -19.11 11.42 -12.74
CA ILE A 147 -20.33 10.71 -12.34
C ILE A 147 -21.15 11.56 -11.38
N ALA A 148 -20.52 12.15 -10.35
CA ALA A 148 -21.20 13.03 -9.41
C ALA A 148 -21.83 14.26 -10.07
N ILE A 149 -21.16 14.87 -11.04
CA ILE A 149 -21.69 16.03 -11.80
C ILE A 149 -22.87 15.63 -12.69
N VAL A 150 -22.77 14.50 -13.39
CA VAL A 150 -23.84 14.03 -14.30
C VAL A 150 -25.09 13.64 -13.50
N ASP A 151 -24.93 12.94 -12.38
CA ASP A 151 -26.03 12.56 -11.51
C ASP A 151 -26.75 13.80 -10.94
N GLY A 152 -25.99 14.81 -10.49
CA GLY A 152 -26.56 16.08 -10.05
C GLY A 152 -27.37 16.82 -11.13
N ARG A 153 -26.87 16.86 -12.37
CA ARG A 153 -27.61 17.49 -13.49
C ARG A 153 -28.87 16.72 -13.88
N LEU A 154 -28.85 15.40 -13.77
CA LEU A 154 -30.02 14.55 -14.02
C LEU A 154 -31.12 14.83 -12.99
N VAL A 155 -30.76 15.00 -11.72
CA VAL A 155 -31.70 15.39 -10.66
C VAL A 155 -32.29 16.78 -10.92
N GLU A 156 -31.48 17.79 -11.24
CA GLU A 156 -31.98 19.14 -11.56
C GLU A 156 -32.89 19.15 -12.80
N ALA A 157 -32.55 18.37 -13.83
CA ALA A 157 -33.38 18.26 -15.04
C ALA A 157 -34.72 17.57 -14.75
N HIS A 158 -34.73 16.58 -13.86
CA HIS A 158 -35.96 15.91 -13.44
C HIS A 158 -36.87 16.86 -12.64
N GLU A 159 -36.31 17.58 -11.67
CA GLU A 159 -37.04 18.56 -10.86
C GLU A 159 -37.63 19.70 -11.72
N SER A 160 -36.85 20.21 -12.69
CA SER A 160 -37.35 21.23 -13.63
C SER A 160 -38.48 20.69 -14.53
N SER A 161 -38.45 19.42 -14.90
CA SER A 161 -39.50 18.79 -15.72
C SER A 161 -40.79 18.59 -14.92
N ASP A 162 -40.69 18.17 -13.67
CA ASP A 162 -41.86 17.99 -12.79
C ASP A 162 -42.55 19.33 -12.50
N VAL A 163 -41.78 20.38 -12.18
CA VAL A 163 -42.30 21.74 -11.98
C VAL A 163 -43.01 22.24 -13.24
N ALA A 164 -42.43 22.05 -14.42
CA ALA A 164 -43.07 22.44 -15.68
C ALA A 164 -44.39 21.69 -15.91
N THR A 165 -44.47 20.42 -15.51
CA THR A 165 -45.67 19.59 -15.66
C THR A 165 -46.78 20.03 -14.70
N VAL A 166 -46.44 20.34 -13.44
CA VAL A 166 -47.38 20.87 -12.44
C VAL A 166 -47.93 22.23 -12.87
N LEU A 167 -47.08 23.16 -13.31
CA LEU A 167 -47.50 24.49 -13.75
C LEU A 167 -48.48 24.40 -14.94
N LYS A 168 -48.23 23.47 -15.86
CA LYS A 168 -49.10 23.24 -17.02
C LYS A 168 -50.47 22.67 -16.60
N SER A 169 -50.49 21.85 -15.56
CA SER A 169 -51.73 21.30 -14.99
C SER A 169 -52.57 22.39 -14.32
N GLU A 170 -51.96 23.27 -13.50
CA GLU A 170 -52.65 24.38 -12.82
C GLU A 170 -53.20 25.42 -13.80
N ILE A 171 -52.46 25.73 -14.87
CA ILE A 171 -52.93 26.63 -15.92
C ILE A 171 -54.15 26.04 -16.64
N SER A 172 -54.18 24.72 -16.88
CA SER A 172 -55.32 24.03 -17.50
C SER A 172 -56.57 24.07 -16.62
N THR A 173 -56.44 23.78 -15.32
CA THR A 173 -57.55 23.88 -14.35
C THR A 173 -58.01 25.33 -14.14
N GLY A 174 -57.10 26.30 -14.14
CA GLY A 174 -57.42 27.73 -14.08
C GLY A 174 -58.22 28.22 -15.30
N LEU A 175 -57.84 27.80 -16.51
CA LEU A 175 -58.59 28.11 -17.73
C LEU A 175 -60.00 27.48 -17.74
N HIS A 176 -60.12 26.25 -17.23
CA HIS A 176 -61.40 25.55 -17.15
C HIS A 176 -62.38 26.27 -16.19
N ASN A 177 -61.90 26.69 -15.01
CA ASN A 177 -62.72 27.44 -14.05
C ASN A 177 -63.10 28.84 -14.56
N LYS A 178 -62.23 29.52 -15.31
CA LYS A 178 -62.53 30.84 -15.90
C LYS A 178 -63.60 30.77 -17.00
N LYS A 179 -63.61 29.69 -17.80
CA LYS A 179 -64.71 29.40 -18.74
C LYS A 179 -66.03 29.10 -18.03
N GLN A 180 -66.00 28.36 -16.92
CA GLN A 180 -67.21 28.03 -16.15
C GLN A 180 -67.83 29.27 -15.45
N GLY A 181 -67.01 30.25 -15.06
CA GLY A 181 -67.48 31.51 -14.46
C GLY A 181 -68.11 32.49 -15.46
N TYR A 182 -67.64 32.50 -16.71
CA TYR A 182 -68.19 33.37 -17.77
C TYR A 182 -69.63 33.00 -18.16
N TRP A 183 -69.99 31.71 -18.09
CA TRP A 183 -71.35 31.24 -18.34
C TRP A 183 -72.33 31.42 -17.17
N ARG A 184 -71.92 31.99 -16.02
CA ARG A 184 -72.75 32.13 -14.83
C ARG A 184 -73.31 33.55 -14.60
N THR A 185 -73.08 34.48 -15.54
CA THR A 185 -73.49 35.89 -15.43
C THR A 185 -74.45 36.36 -16.54
N GLU A 186 -74.97 35.45 -17.36
CA GLU A 186 -75.93 35.75 -18.45
C GLU A 186 -77.34 35.16 -18.22
N VAL A 187 -77.87 35.24 -16.99
CA VAL A 187 -79.31 34.99 -16.75
C VAL A 187 -79.87 36.09 -15.86
#